data_AF-A0A8T7CHK0-F1
#
_entry.id   AF-A0A8T7CHK0-F1
#
_cell.length_a   1.000
_cell.length_b   1.000
_cell.length_c   1.000
_cell.angle_alpha   90.00
_cell.angle_beta   90.00
_cell.angle_gamma   90.00
#
_symmetry.space_group_name_H-M   'P 1'
#
loop_
_entity.id
_entity.type
_entity.pdbx_description
1 polymer ?
#
loop_
_entity_poly.entity_id
_entity_poly.type
_entity_poly.pdbx_seq_one_letter_code
_entity_poly.pdbx_strand_id
1 'polypeptide(L)'
;MTRRILITVACLLAVIAAFTGQLDDFGAEAAEKAFRRALVTFAVARTLNGVISVAQGTEVAVEPAGVGMNFTVGQVLDPINDLIERFSSVMLVATSALGLQNILLDVTGWWGVNLFLVLSLVALVTTLWLRGGERWQRLGLRFALVAVALRFAIPVVIIGTSMVFDTFLAAQHEAATQALQATSDDIIEMSRDNAPPAPLPDQSVLDRLGAFLDDSLQRMNVAERLERFRERASNASEHIINLIVIFVLQTIIIPILFLWLLVEGLKMLGGRTFK
;
A
#
# COMPACT_ATOMS: atom_id res chain seq x y z
N MET A 1 -37.97 20.43 21.85
CA MET A 1 -37.58 21.47 20.85
C MET A 1 -36.10 21.36 20.49
N THR A 2 -35.20 21.28 21.47
CA THR A 2 -33.73 21.16 21.32
C THR A 2 -33.28 20.07 20.34
N ARG A 3 -33.86 18.86 20.42
CA ARG A 3 -33.51 17.74 19.53
C ARG A 3 -33.86 18.00 18.05
N ARG A 4 -34.97 18.69 17.77
CA ARG A 4 -35.35 19.05 16.38
C ARG A 4 -34.42 20.10 15.79
N ILE A 5 -34.01 21.07 16.62
CA ILE A 5 -33.02 22.08 16.23
C ILE A 5 -31.68 21.41 15.93
N LEU A 6 -31.21 20.52 16.80
CA LEU A 6 -29.94 19.83 16.63
C LEU A 6 -29.88 19.00 15.34
N ILE A 7 -30.96 18.26 15.02
CA ILE A 7 -31.06 17.51 13.76
C ILE A 7 -31.05 18.48 12.56
N THR A 8 -31.80 19.59 12.64
CA THR A 8 -31.84 20.58 11.55
C THR A 8 -30.46 21.20 11.31
N VAL A 9 -29.71 21.51 12.38
CA VAL A 9 -28.34 22.01 12.30
C VAL A 9 -27.41 20.96 11.70
N ALA A 10 -27.52 19.69 12.10
CA ALA A 10 -26.74 18.61 11.51
C ALA A 10 -27.03 18.43 10.01
N CYS A 11 -28.29 18.53 9.58
CA CYS A 11 -28.65 18.53 8.16
C CYS A 11 -28.02 19.72 7.42
N LEU A 12 -28.06 20.92 7.99
CA LEU A 12 -27.44 22.10 7.39
C LEU A 12 -25.93 21.92 7.23
N LEU A 13 -25.25 21.43 8.27
CA LEU A 13 -23.82 21.14 8.22
C LEU A 13 -23.48 20.09 7.16
N ALA A 14 -24.30 19.03 7.03
CA ALA A 14 -24.12 18.01 6.00
C ALA A 14 -24.27 18.59 4.58
N VAL A 15 -25.23 19.50 4.37
CA VAL A 15 -25.37 20.20 3.08
C VAL A 15 -24.16 21.10 2.83
N ILE A 16 -23.75 21.92 3.80
CA ILE A 16 -22.57 22.78 3.65
C ILE A 16 -21.34 21.93 3.30
N ALA A 17 -21.09 20.85 4.04
CA ALA A 17 -19.98 19.94 3.77
C ALA A 17 -20.05 19.35 2.34
N ALA A 18 -21.23 18.88 1.90
CA ALA A 18 -21.42 18.30 0.57
C ALA A 18 -21.15 19.29 -0.58
N PHE A 19 -21.50 20.57 -0.40
CA PHE A 19 -21.34 21.59 -1.43
C PHE A 19 -20.00 22.31 -1.39
N THR A 20 -19.33 22.33 -0.23
CA THR A 20 -17.98 22.93 -0.13
C THR A 20 -16.91 22.09 -0.83
N GLY A 21 -17.15 20.80 -1.08
CA GLY A 21 -16.21 19.90 -1.76
C GLY A 21 -14.98 19.51 -0.94
N GLN A 22 -14.71 20.16 0.20
CA GLN A 22 -13.48 19.97 0.98
C GLN A 22 -13.22 18.51 1.36
N LEU A 23 -14.25 17.78 1.79
CA LEU A 23 -14.09 16.36 2.16
C LEU A 23 -13.71 15.50 0.95
N ASP A 24 -14.19 15.85 -0.25
CA ASP A 24 -13.86 15.13 -1.47
C ASP A 24 -12.45 15.46 -1.90
N ASP A 25 -12.06 16.73 -1.83
CA ASP A 25 -10.70 17.18 -2.17
C ASP A 25 -9.66 16.54 -1.25
N PHE A 26 -9.89 16.58 0.07
CA PHE A 26 -9.02 15.90 1.05
C PHE A 26 -9.00 14.39 0.85
N GLY A 27 -10.15 13.78 0.58
CA GLY A 27 -10.25 12.35 0.30
C GLY A 27 -9.48 11.96 -0.96
N ALA A 28 -9.65 12.71 -2.05
CA ALA A 28 -8.98 12.47 -3.33
C ALA A 28 -7.47 12.65 -3.21
N GLU A 29 -7.01 13.71 -2.54
CA GLU A 29 -5.58 13.93 -2.31
C GLU A 29 -4.95 12.81 -1.46
N ALA A 30 -5.65 12.37 -0.40
CA ALA A 30 -5.19 11.28 0.45
C ALA A 30 -5.13 9.94 -0.29
N ALA A 31 -6.17 9.61 -1.07
CA ALA A 31 -6.20 8.38 -1.86
C ALA A 31 -5.13 8.38 -2.95
N GLU A 32 -4.93 9.50 -3.64
CA GLU A 32 -3.91 9.64 -4.68
C GLU A 32 -2.50 9.53 -4.10
N LYS A 33 -2.24 10.14 -2.94
CA LYS A 33 -0.98 9.97 -2.20
C LYS A 33 -0.73 8.51 -1.84
N ALA A 34 -1.74 7.82 -1.31
CA ALA A 34 -1.63 6.40 -0.99
C ALA A 34 -1.37 5.54 -2.24
N PHE A 35 -2.09 5.80 -3.33
CA PHE A 35 -1.95 5.08 -4.59
C PHE A 35 -0.56 5.26 -5.22
N ARG A 36 -0.03 6.49 -5.25
CA ARG A 36 1.33 6.77 -5.73
C ARG A 36 2.39 6.07 -4.90
N ARG A 37 2.29 6.11 -3.56
CA ARG A 37 3.22 5.39 -2.68
C ARG A 37 3.19 3.88 -2.95
N ALA A 38 2.00 3.32 -3.13
CA ALA A 38 1.85 1.91 -3.48
C ALA A 38 2.51 1.57 -4.82
N LEU A 39 2.25 2.36 -5.86
CA LEU A 39 2.86 2.16 -7.19
C LEU A 39 4.38 2.26 -7.17
N VAL A 40 4.94 3.25 -6.49
CA VAL A 40 6.40 3.42 -6.38
C VAL A 40 7.02 2.21 -5.68
N THR A 41 6.43 1.78 -4.57
CA THR A 41 6.95 0.63 -3.81
C THR A 41 6.82 -0.67 -4.60
N PHE A 42 5.71 -0.84 -5.33
CA PHE A 42 5.50 -1.97 -6.23
C PHE A 42 6.53 -2.00 -7.36
N ALA A 43 6.84 -0.85 -7.96
CA ALA A 43 7.85 -0.75 -9.00
C ALA A 43 9.24 -1.11 -8.47
N VAL A 44 9.62 -0.65 -7.28
CA VAL A 44 10.90 -1.03 -6.62
C VAL A 44 10.98 -2.54 -6.43
N ALA A 45 9.93 -3.16 -5.89
CA ALA A 45 9.88 -4.61 -5.73
C ALA A 45 10.01 -5.36 -7.06
N ARG A 46 9.33 -4.87 -8.11
CA ARG A 46 9.36 -5.51 -9.44
C ARG A 46 10.73 -5.39 -10.09
N THR A 47 11.41 -4.26 -9.94
CA THR A 47 12.79 -4.08 -10.37
C THR A 47 13.72 -5.04 -9.65
N LEU A 48 13.62 -5.12 -8.31
CA LEU A 48 14.43 -6.03 -7.51
C LEU A 48 14.23 -7.50 -7.92
N ASN A 49 12.97 -7.92 -8.16
CA ASN A 49 12.64 -9.24 -8.69
C ASN A 49 13.31 -9.51 -10.04
N GLY A 50 13.33 -8.51 -10.94
CA GLY A 50 13.96 -8.62 -12.25
C GLY A 50 15.48 -8.78 -12.16
N VAL A 51 16.13 -7.99 -11.31
CA VAL A 51 17.59 -8.05 -11.11
C VAL A 51 18.01 -9.38 -10.46
N ILE A 52 17.28 -9.82 -9.43
CA ILE A 52 17.55 -11.10 -8.75
C ILE A 52 17.35 -12.28 -9.71
N SER A 53 16.32 -12.27 -10.55
CA SER A 53 16.09 -13.32 -11.54
C SER A 53 17.25 -13.47 -12.54
N VAL A 54 17.87 -12.35 -12.95
CA VAL A 54 19.06 -12.38 -13.82
C VAL A 54 20.28 -12.95 -13.07
N ALA A 55 20.48 -12.54 -11.82
CA ALA A 55 21.57 -13.05 -10.99
C ALA A 55 21.41 -14.56 -10.70
N GLN A 56 20.18 -15.04 -10.48
CA GLN A 56 19.87 -16.46 -10.29
C GLN A 56 20.19 -17.31 -11.52
N GLY A 57 20.00 -16.75 -12.72
CA GLY A 57 20.35 -17.40 -13.98
C GLY A 57 21.86 -17.51 -14.24
N THR A 58 22.70 -16.93 -13.38
CA THR A 58 24.16 -17.00 -13.51
C THR A 58 24.68 -18.24 -12.76
N GLU A 59 24.82 -19.35 -13.49
CA GLU A 59 25.43 -20.58 -12.97
C GLU A 59 26.94 -20.38 -12.80
N VAL A 60 27.41 -20.37 -11.56
CA VAL A 60 28.84 -20.50 -11.26
C VAL A 60 29.12 -21.95 -10.92
N ALA A 61 29.74 -22.68 -11.85
CA ALA A 61 30.23 -24.03 -11.58
C ALA A 61 31.45 -23.93 -10.65
N VAL A 62 31.21 -23.96 -9.33
CA VAL A 62 32.28 -24.14 -8.35
C VAL A 62 32.46 -25.64 -8.16
N GLU A 63 33.64 -26.18 -8.48
CA GLU A 63 34.01 -27.57 -8.21
C GLU A 63 34.88 -27.67 -6.95
N PRO A 64 34.32 -27.62 -5.72
CA PRO A 64 35.10 -27.91 -4.55
C PRO A 64 35.31 -29.43 -4.48
N ALA A 65 36.56 -29.87 -4.58
CA ALA A 65 36.99 -31.26 -4.37
C ALA A 65 36.58 -32.31 -5.43
N GLY A 66 36.34 -31.91 -6.69
CA GLY A 66 36.16 -32.86 -7.80
C GLY A 66 34.86 -33.68 -7.78
N VAL A 67 33.94 -33.32 -6.88
CA VAL A 67 32.54 -33.77 -6.90
C VAL A 67 31.73 -32.58 -7.40
N GLY A 68 31.22 -32.66 -8.64
CA GLY A 68 30.41 -31.63 -9.25
C GLY A 68 29.09 -31.42 -8.50
N MET A 69 29.12 -30.60 -7.44
CA MET A 69 27.93 -30.04 -6.84
C MET A 69 27.71 -28.68 -7.48
N ASN A 70 26.70 -28.57 -8.37
CA ASN A 70 26.28 -27.30 -8.92
C ASN A 70 25.65 -26.45 -7.81
N PHE A 71 26.46 -25.68 -7.08
CA PHE A 71 25.95 -24.61 -6.22
C PHE A 71 25.60 -23.42 -7.11
N THR A 72 24.33 -23.30 -7.48
CA THR A 72 23.87 -22.08 -8.14
C THR A 72 23.87 -20.95 -7.10
N VAL A 73 24.61 -19.88 -7.37
CA VAL A 73 24.56 -18.64 -6.55
C VAL A 73 23.12 -18.17 -6.36
N GLY A 74 22.24 -18.47 -7.33
CA GLY A 74 20.81 -18.24 -7.27
C GLY A 74 20.06 -18.89 -6.10
N GLN A 75 20.45 -20.09 -5.66
CA GLN A 75 19.74 -20.80 -4.57
C GLN A 75 19.81 -20.07 -3.22
N VAL A 76 20.87 -19.27 -3.00
CA VAL A 76 21.01 -18.47 -1.77
C VAL A 76 20.03 -17.29 -1.78
N LEU A 77 19.62 -16.83 -2.97
CA LEU A 77 18.70 -15.72 -3.17
C LEU A 77 17.22 -16.14 -3.15
N ASP A 78 16.92 -17.44 -3.31
CA ASP A 78 15.56 -17.98 -3.42
C ASP A 78 14.61 -17.52 -2.30
N PRO A 79 15.00 -17.52 -1.00
CA PRO A 79 14.08 -17.09 0.06
C PRO A 79 13.63 -15.63 -0.07
N ILE A 80 14.53 -14.76 -0.53
CA ILE A 80 14.22 -13.33 -0.71
C ILE A 80 13.36 -13.16 -1.97
N ASN A 81 13.71 -13.85 -3.05
CA ASN A 81 12.95 -13.83 -4.30
C ASN A 81 11.49 -14.23 -4.04
N ASP A 82 11.25 -15.30 -3.29
CA ASP A 82 9.92 -15.76 -2.91
C ASP A 82 9.14 -14.70 -2.11
N LEU A 83 9.83 -13.98 -1.20
CA LEU A 83 9.22 -12.89 -0.44
C LEU A 83 8.86 -11.70 -1.34
N ILE A 84 9.71 -11.36 -2.29
CA ILE A 84 9.46 -10.27 -3.26
C ILE A 84 8.29 -10.65 -4.18
N GLU A 85 8.20 -11.89 -4.63
CA GLU A 85 7.08 -12.36 -5.46
C GLU A 85 5.75 -12.24 -4.70
N ARG A 86 5.72 -12.73 -3.44
CA ARG A 86 4.56 -12.59 -2.55
C ARG A 86 4.23 -11.12 -2.30
N PHE A 87 5.23 -10.29 -2.02
CA PHE A 87 5.06 -8.86 -1.82
C PHE A 87 4.45 -8.18 -3.05
N SER A 88 4.97 -8.48 -4.23
CA SER A 88 4.45 -7.99 -5.51
C SER A 88 2.96 -8.34 -5.69
N SER A 89 2.55 -9.56 -5.33
CA SER A 89 1.13 -9.94 -5.37
C SER A 89 0.26 -9.13 -4.39
N VAL A 90 0.76 -8.88 -3.17
CA VAL A 90 0.07 -8.05 -2.16
C VAL A 90 -0.06 -6.61 -2.65
N MET A 91 1.02 -6.08 -3.22
CA MET A 91 1.06 -4.73 -3.76
C MET A 91 0.12 -4.54 -4.96
N LEU A 92 -0.03 -5.56 -5.81
CA LEU A 92 -1.01 -5.54 -6.89
C LEU A 92 -2.44 -5.42 -6.35
N VAL A 93 -2.77 -6.19 -5.32
CA VAL A 93 -4.08 -6.11 -4.65
C VAL A 93 -4.27 -4.76 -3.96
N ALA A 94 -3.27 -4.29 -3.23
CA ALA A 94 -3.28 -3.01 -2.52
C ALA A 94 -3.49 -1.83 -3.48
N THR A 95 -2.72 -1.80 -4.58
CA THR A 95 -2.83 -0.78 -5.63
C THR A 95 -4.19 -0.83 -6.31
N SER A 96 -4.71 -2.02 -6.61
CA SER A 96 -6.05 -2.18 -7.19
C SER A 96 -7.15 -1.71 -6.23
N ALA A 97 -7.02 -2.00 -4.93
CA ALA A 97 -7.96 -1.55 -3.91
C ALA A 97 -7.95 -0.02 -3.74
N LEU A 98 -6.77 0.61 -3.76
CA LEU A 98 -6.63 2.07 -3.75
C LEU A 98 -7.20 2.69 -5.04
N GLY A 99 -6.99 2.07 -6.21
CA GLY A 99 -7.62 2.49 -7.46
C GLY A 99 -9.16 2.40 -7.41
N LEU A 100 -9.69 1.34 -6.79
CA LEU A 100 -11.14 1.20 -6.55
C LEU A 100 -11.66 2.31 -5.63
N GLN A 101 -10.90 2.70 -4.60
CA GLN A 101 -11.27 3.81 -3.71
C GLN A 101 -11.40 5.14 -4.47
N ASN A 102 -10.49 5.44 -5.41
CA ASN A 102 -10.59 6.62 -6.28
C ASN A 102 -11.88 6.59 -7.13
N ILE A 103 -12.19 5.46 -7.76
CA ILE A 103 -13.45 5.32 -8.52
C ILE A 103 -14.66 5.50 -7.61
N LEU A 104 -14.63 4.94 -6.39
CA LEU A 104 -15.71 5.10 -5.43
C LEU A 104 -15.87 6.55 -4.97
N LEU A 105 -14.78 7.31 -4.80
CA LEU A 105 -14.83 8.74 -4.53
C LEU A 105 -15.59 9.48 -5.63
N ASP A 106 -15.23 9.25 -6.90
CA ASP A 106 -15.91 9.87 -8.05
C ASP A 106 -17.40 9.52 -8.09
N VAL A 107 -17.75 8.25 -7.83
CA VAL A 107 -19.14 7.79 -7.80
C VAL A 107 -19.92 8.45 -6.66
N THR A 108 -19.33 8.56 -5.47
CA THR A 108 -19.99 9.19 -4.32
C THR A 108 -20.09 10.72 -4.42
N GLY A 109 -19.15 11.35 -5.14
CA GLY A 109 -19.17 12.78 -5.46
C GLY A 109 -20.10 13.15 -6.62
N TRP A 110 -20.69 12.17 -7.30
CA TRP A 110 -21.58 12.40 -8.44
C TRP A 110 -22.79 13.27 -8.07
N TRP A 111 -23.18 14.18 -8.98
CA TRP A 111 -24.26 15.15 -8.74
C TRP A 111 -25.59 14.49 -8.33
N GLY A 112 -25.87 13.26 -8.82
CA GLY A 112 -27.07 12.53 -8.44
C GLY A 112 -27.08 12.09 -6.97
N VAL A 113 -25.92 11.76 -6.40
CA VAL A 113 -25.78 11.45 -4.96
C VAL A 113 -26.01 12.72 -4.14
N ASN A 114 -25.48 13.87 -4.58
CA ASN A 114 -25.74 15.17 -3.96
C ASN A 114 -27.22 15.54 -4.00
N LEU A 115 -27.89 15.34 -5.14
CA LEU A 115 -29.32 15.59 -5.27
C LEU A 115 -30.14 14.69 -4.32
N PHE A 116 -29.82 13.39 -4.28
CA PHE A 116 -30.48 12.45 -3.37
C PHE A 116 -30.28 12.84 -1.90
N LEU A 117 -29.08 13.28 -1.52
CA LEU A 117 -28.80 13.82 -0.20
C LEU A 117 -29.67 15.03 0.10
N VAL A 118 -29.68 16.05 -0.75
CA VAL A 118 -30.48 17.26 -0.51
C VAL A 118 -31.96 16.94 -0.39
N LEU A 119 -32.52 16.12 -1.29
CA LEU A 119 -33.92 15.74 -1.26
C LEU A 119 -34.29 14.99 0.02
N SER A 120 -33.44 14.05 0.46
CA SER A 120 -33.68 13.29 1.68
C SER A 120 -33.62 14.17 2.94
N LEU A 121 -32.68 15.11 3.00
CA LEU A 121 -32.54 16.05 4.11
C LEU A 121 -33.70 17.06 4.16
N VAL A 122 -34.10 17.61 3.02
CA VAL A 122 -35.27 18.50 2.92
C VAL A 122 -36.54 17.77 3.34
N ALA A 123 -36.75 16.52 2.89
CA ALA A 123 -37.90 15.72 3.30
C ALA A 123 -37.91 15.45 4.81
N LEU A 124 -36.74 15.15 5.41
CA LEU A 124 -36.61 14.97 6.85
C LEU A 124 -36.95 16.26 7.61
N VAL A 125 -36.38 17.40 7.24
CA VAL A 125 -36.66 18.70 7.89
C VAL A 125 -38.15 19.06 7.76
N THR A 126 -38.73 18.89 6.56
CA THR A 126 -40.15 19.14 6.30
C THR A 126 -41.04 18.32 7.24
N THR A 127 -40.79 17.00 7.35
CA THR A 127 -41.58 16.13 8.24
C THR A 127 -41.38 16.41 9.74
N LEU A 128 -40.22 16.93 10.13
CA LEU A 128 -39.92 17.33 11.52
C LEU A 128 -40.67 18.59 11.97
N TRP A 129 -40.85 19.56 11.06
CA TRP A 129 -41.48 20.85 11.37
C TRP A 129 -42.99 20.88 11.07
N LEU A 130 -43.47 20.23 10.00
CA LEU A 130 -44.89 20.29 9.57
C LEU A 130 -45.81 19.25 10.26
N ARG A 131 -45.53 18.90 11.52
CA ARG A 131 -46.30 17.88 12.29
C ARG A 131 -46.52 16.57 11.52
N GLY A 132 -45.53 16.15 10.71
CA GLY A 132 -45.59 14.86 10.03
C GLY A 132 -45.73 13.71 11.03
N GLY A 133 -46.54 12.70 10.70
CA GLY A 133 -46.71 11.53 11.56
C GLY A 133 -45.37 10.81 11.82
N GLU A 134 -45.23 10.16 12.98
CA GLU A 134 -43.99 9.49 13.40
C GLU A 134 -43.46 8.48 12.38
N ARG A 135 -44.34 7.86 11.58
CA ARG A 135 -43.95 6.96 10.49
C ARG A 135 -43.16 7.68 9.39
N TRP A 136 -43.57 8.88 9.00
CA TRP A 136 -42.92 9.68 7.96
C TRP A 136 -41.59 10.24 8.43
N GLN A 137 -41.50 10.64 9.69
CA GLN A 137 -40.23 11.04 10.31
C GLN A 137 -39.23 9.88 10.37
N ARG A 138 -39.69 8.66 10.68
CA ARG A 138 -38.88 7.43 10.62
C ARG A 138 -38.32 7.15 9.24
N LEU A 139 -39.17 7.21 8.22
CA LEU A 139 -38.76 6.98 6.84
C LEU A 139 -37.79 8.07 6.38
N GLY A 140 -38.11 9.34 6.64
CA GLY A 140 -37.25 10.49 6.30
C GLY A 140 -35.86 10.36 6.93
N LEU A 141 -35.77 9.96 8.21
CA LEU A 141 -34.47 9.79 8.87
C LEU A 141 -33.68 8.63 8.26
N ARG A 142 -34.33 7.50 7.95
CA ARG A 142 -33.66 6.36 7.30
C ARG A 142 -33.10 6.75 5.94
N PHE A 143 -33.89 7.43 5.11
CA PHE A 143 -33.41 7.90 3.81
C PHE A 143 -32.28 8.92 3.95
N ALA A 144 -32.40 9.86 4.88
CA ALA A 144 -31.34 10.84 5.17
C ALA A 144 -30.04 10.17 5.62
N LEU A 145 -30.10 9.20 6.54
CA LEU A 145 -28.92 8.47 7.01
C LEU A 145 -28.28 7.66 5.87
N VAL A 146 -29.08 7.01 5.03
CA VAL A 146 -28.57 6.29 3.84
C VAL A 146 -27.92 7.25 2.85
N ALA A 147 -28.52 8.42 2.61
CA ALA A 147 -27.95 9.41 1.69
C ALA A 147 -26.63 10.01 2.22
N VAL A 148 -26.57 10.31 3.52
CA VAL A 148 -25.35 10.76 4.20
C VAL A 148 -24.28 9.66 4.14
N ALA A 149 -24.63 8.40 4.39
CA ALA A 149 -23.71 7.28 4.28
C ALA A 149 -23.16 7.15 2.86
N LEU A 150 -24.05 7.14 1.86
CA LEU A 150 -23.67 7.02 0.46
C LEU A 150 -22.74 8.16 0.02
N ARG A 151 -22.97 9.37 0.51
CA ARG A 151 -22.18 10.55 0.14
C ARG A 151 -20.83 10.65 0.83
N PHE A 152 -20.76 10.31 2.12
CA PHE A 152 -19.61 10.63 2.97
C PHE A 152 -18.84 9.41 3.45
N ALA A 153 -19.33 8.18 3.26
CA ALA A 153 -18.64 7.01 3.77
C ALA A 153 -17.22 6.87 3.19
N ILE A 154 -17.09 6.98 1.87
CA ILE A 154 -15.81 6.79 1.20
C ILE A 154 -14.81 7.90 1.54
N PRO A 155 -15.15 9.21 1.42
CA PRO A 155 -14.26 10.29 1.85
C PRO A 155 -13.80 10.16 3.30
N VAL A 156 -14.73 9.87 4.23
CA VAL A 156 -14.41 9.74 5.66
C VAL A 156 -13.49 8.55 5.93
N VAL A 157 -13.74 7.40 5.29
CA VAL A 157 -12.88 6.21 5.44
C VAL A 157 -11.47 6.49 4.93
N ILE A 158 -11.34 7.16 3.78
CA ILE A 158 -10.03 7.45 3.18
C ILE A 158 -9.25 8.46 4.03
N ILE A 159 -9.89 9.54 4.45
CA ILE A 159 -9.27 10.55 5.34
C ILE A 159 -8.84 9.88 6.65
N GLY A 160 -9.72 9.09 7.28
CA GLY A 160 -9.40 8.37 8.50
C GLY A 160 -8.23 7.39 8.33
N THR A 161 -8.18 6.69 7.20
CA THR A 161 -7.08 5.79 6.85
C THR A 161 -5.76 6.54 6.67
N SER A 162 -5.77 7.67 5.96
CA SER A 162 -4.58 8.51 5.77
C SER A 162 -4.07 9.05 7.09
N MET A 163 -4.95 9.52 7.98
CA MET A 163 -4.53 10.01 9.30
C MET A 163 -3.82 8.95 10.12
N VAL A 164 -4.34 7.71 10.12
CA VAL A 164 -3.68 6.60 10.82
C VAL A 164 -2.32 6.27 10.17
N PHE A 165 -2.26 6.26 8.84
CA PHE A 165 -1.01 6.04 8.12
C PHE A 165 0.04 7.10 8.45
N ASP A 166 -0.30 8.38 8.32
CA ASP A 166 0.60 9.51 8.52
C ASP A 166 1.12 9.57 9.97
N THR A 167 0.30 9.16 10.94
CA THR A 167 0.67 9.20 12.37
C THR A 167 1.52 8.00 12.79
N PHE A 168 1.21 6.78 12.31
CA PHE A 168 1.77 5.55 12.87
C PHE A 168 2.63 4.74 11.90
N LEU A 169 2.37 4.82 10.60
CA LEU A 169 2.95 3.90 9.61
C LEU A 169 3.97 4.59 8.69
N ALA A 170 3.87 5.91 8.50
CA ALA A 170 4.71 6.65 7.55
C ALA A 170 6.22 6.46 7.81
N ALA A 171 6.67 6.62 9.06
CA ALA A 171 8.09 6.47 9.40
C ALA A 171 8.63 5.07 9.12
N GLN A 172 7.86 4.02 9.44
CA GLN A 172 8.26 2.63 9.19
C GLN A 172 8.25 2.31 7.70
N HIS A 173 7.26 2.83 6.97
CA HIS A 173 7.17 2.69 5.53
C HIS A 173 8.37 3.33 4.85
N GLU A 174 8.70 4.58 5.17
CA GLU A 174 9.84 5.29 4.58
C GLU A 174 11.16 4.58 4.87
N ALA A 175 11.39 4.15 6.12
CA ALA A 175 12.60 3.40 6.48
C ALA A 175 12.73 2.08 5.69
N ALA A 176 11.64 1.31 5.58
CA ALA A 176 11.64 0.04 4.86
C ALA A 176 11.79 0.24 3.33
N THR A 177 11.15 1.26 2.75
CA THR A 177 11.30 1.59 1.33
C THR A 177 12.71 2.06 1.00
N GLN A 178 13.31 2.91 1.83
CA GLN A 178 14.69 3.39 1.62
C GLN A 178 15.70 2.24 1.73
N ALA A 179 15.55 1.36 2.72
CA ALA A 179 16.41 0.19 2.86
C ALA A 179 16.32 -0.74 1.64
N LEU A 180 15.12 -0.93 1.08
CA LEU A 180 14.93 -1.71 -0.13
C LEU A 180 15.51 -1.03 -1.38
N GLN A 181 15.37 0.29 -1.50
CA GLN A 181 15.99 1.03 -2.60
C GLN A 181 17.51 0.94 -2.55
N ALA A 182 18.12 1.16 -1.38
CA ALA A 182 19.56 1.01 -1.20
C ALA A 182 20.03 -0.41 -1.55
N THR A 183 19.30 -1.44 -1.12
CA THR A 183 19.61 -2.83 -1.46
C THR A 183 19.48 -3.08 -2.97
N SER A 184 18.47 -2.51 -3.62
CA SER A 184 18.29 -2.62 -5.06
C SER A 184 19.44 -1.94 -5.83
N ASP A 185 19.86 -0.76 -5.40
CA ASP A 185 20.94 0.00 -6.04
C ASP A 185 22.29 -0.73 -5.89
N ASP A 186 22.60 -1.25 -4.70
CA ASP A 186 23.80 -2.06 -4.43
C ASP A 186 23.87 -3.29 -5.38
N ILE A 187 22.76 -4.01 -5.57
CA ILE A 187 22.73 -5.21 -6.41
C ILE A 187 22.90 -4.82 -7.90
N ILE A 188 22.32 -3.69 -8.33
CA ILE A 188 22.48 -3.18 -9.70
C ILE A 188 23.94 -2.80 -9.96
N GLU A 189 24.60 -2.12 -9.01
CA GLU A 189 26.00 -1.74 -9.11
C GLU A 189 26.91 -2.98 -9.18
N MET A 190 26.71 -3.95 -8.29
CA MET A 190 27.44 -5.23 -8.31
C MET A 190 27.23 -5.99 -9.64
N SER A 191 26.02 -5.99 -10.20
CA SER A 191 25.76 -6.64 -11.49
C SER A 191 26.49 -5.96 -12.65
N ARG A 192 26.66 -4.62 -12.61
CA ARG A 192 27.44 -3.89 -13.60
C ARG A 192 28.94 -4.16 -13.51
N ASP A 193 29.48 -4.20 -12.30
CA ASP A 193 30.92 -4.43 -12.07
C ASP A 193 31.35 -5.87 -12.40
N ASN A 194 30.44 -6.84 -12.31
CA ASN A 194 30.68 -8.24 -12.68
C ASN A 194 30.31 -8.56 -14.15
N ALA A 195 30.00 -7.55 -14.98
CA ALA A 195 29.81 -7.78 -16.40
C ALA A 195 31.13 -8.31 -17.02
N PRO A 196 31.11 -9.42 -17.80
CA PRO A 196 32.34 -9.98 -18.33
C PRO A 196 33.07 -8.92 -19.18
N PRO A 197 34.37 -8.65 -18.92
CA PRO A 197 35.13 -7.77 -19.79
C PRO A 197 35.14 -8.36 -21.20
N ALA A 198 35.00 -7.49 -22.22
CA ALA A 198 35.12 -7.89 -23.61
C ALA A 198 36.43 -8.68 -23.80
N PRO A 199 36.43 -9.81 -24.55
CA PRO A 199 37.62 -10.65 -24.64
C PRO A 199 38.78 -9.84 -25.24
N LEU A 200 39.80 -9.58 -24.42
CA LEU A 200 41.07 -9.03 -24.89
C LEU A 200 41.84 -10.16 -25.59
N PRO A 201 42.23 -9.99 -26.86
CA PRO A 201 43.16 -10.91 -27.48
C PRO A 201 44.52 -10.73 -26.80
N ASP A 202 45.16 -11.84 -26.42
CA ASP A 202 46.56 -11.94 -25.97
C ASP A 202 46.86 -11.90 -24.45
N GLN A 203 46.19 -12.73 -23.64
CA GLN A 203 46.66 -13.01 -22.27
C GLN A 203 47.56 -14.26 -22.18
N SER A 204 48.78 -14.04 -21.67
CA SER A 204 49.84 -15.02 -21.43
C SER A 204 49.45 -16.03 -20.35
N VAL A 205 49.99 -17.25 -20.42
CA VAL A 205 49.72 -18.35 -19.47
C VAL A 205 50.17 -18.00 -18.04
N LEU A 206 51.16 -17.11 -17.90
CA LEU A 206 51.61 -16.55 -16.62
C LEU A 206 50.61 -15.56 -16.04
N ASP A 207 49.94 -14.77 -16.88
CA ASP A 207 48.87 -13.86 -16.44
C ASP A 207 47.65 -14.66 -15.98
N ARG A 208 47.36 -15.80 -16.63
CA ARG A 208 46.31 -16.73 -16.22
C ARG A 208 46.60 -17.39 -14.88
N LEU A 209 47.86 -17.72 -14.59
CA LEU A 209 48.29 -18.30 -13.31
C LEU A 209 48.31 -17.25 -12.19
N GLY A 210 48.77 -16.03 -12.50
CA GLY A 210 48.68 -14.88 -11.59
C GLY A 210 47.23 -14.58 -11.22
N ALA A 211 46.34 -14.54 -12.22
CA ALA A 211 44.90 -14.38 -12.02
C ALA A 211 44.29 -15.52 -11.20
N PHE A 212 44.71 -16.77 -11.38
CA PHE A 212 44.22 -17.90 -10.59
C PHE A 212 44.65 -17.85 -9.12
N LEU A 213 45.87 -17.37 -8.84
CA LEU A 213 46.39 -17.20 -7.49
C LEU A 213 45.71 -16.04 -6.77
N ASP A 214 45.47 -14.93 -7.49
CA ASP A 214 44.77 -13.75 -6.98
C ASP A 214 43.28 -14.06 -6.74
N ASP A 215 42.65 -14.82 -7.64
CA ASP A 215 41.29 -15.37 -7.48
C ASP A 215 41.20 -16.30 -6.25
N SER A 216 42.23 -17.10 -5.98
CA SER A 216 42.28 -17.98 -4.79
C SER A 216 42.43 -17.20 -3.48
N LEU A 217 43.14 -16.07 -3.47
CA LEU A 217 43.20 -15.17 -2.32
C LEU A 217 41.88 -14.40 -2.12
N GLN A 218 41.16 -14.07 -3.21
CA GLN A 218 39.81 -13.52 -3.13
C GLN A 218 38.77 -14.54 -2.61
N ARG A 219 38.95 -15.84 -2.86
CA ARG A 219 38.09 -16.91 -2.30
C ARG A 219 38.10 -16.96 -0.76
N MET A 220 39.16 -16.52 -0.10
CA MET A 220 39.16 -16.37 1.37
C MET A 220 38.26 -15.21 1.85
N ASN A 221 38.06 -14.17 1.03
CA ASN A 221 37.09 -13.10 1.26
C ASN A 221 35.66 -13.48 0.85
N VAL A 222 35.44 -14.61 0.16
CA VAL A 222 34.11 -15.06 -0.25
C VAL A 222 33.26 -15.48 0.95
N ALA A 223 33.85 -16.09 1.99
CA ALA A 223 33.12 -16.42 3.21
C ALA A 223 32.60 -15.15 3.93
N GLU A 224 33.45 -14.12 4.05
CA GLU A 224 33.09 -12.85 4.69
C GLU A 224 32.12 -12.01 3.82
N ARG A 225 32.24 -12.09 2.49
CA ARG A 225 31.26 -11.49 1.54
C ARG A 225 29.92 -12.22 1.57
N LEU A 226 29.92 -13.54 1.70
CA LEU A 226 28.71 -14.37 1.79
C LEU A 226 27.97 -14.14 3.11
N GLU A 227 28.70 -13.90 4.20
CA GLU A 227 28.11 -13.58 5.51
C GLU A 227 27.49 -12.18 5.51
N ARG A 228 28.18 -11.17 4.95
CA ARG A 228 27.60 -9.84 4.72
C ARG A 228 26.38 -9.88 3.80
N PHE A 229 26.39 -10.74 2.79
CA PHE A 229 25.24 -10.94 1.90
C PHE A 229 24.06 -11.58 2.62
N ARG A 230 24.31 -12.59 3.46
CA ARG A 230 23.29 -13.25 4.29
C ARG A 230 22.64 -12.29 5.28
N GLU A 231 23.43 -11.43 5.92
CA GLU A 231 22.93 -10.41 6.85
C GLU A 231 22.07 -9.36 6.13
N ARG A 232 22.53 -8.87 4.98
CA ARG A 232 21.76 -7.94 4.12
C ARG A 232 20.46 -8.57 3.59
N ALA A 233 20.53 -9.83 3.18
CA ALA A 233 19.38 -10.62 2.74
C ALA A 233 18.32 -10.79 3.84
N SER A 234 18.76 -11.05 5.07
CA SER A 234 17.90 -11.13 6.24
C SER A 234 17.21 -9.80 6.53
N ASN A 235 17.96 -8.69 6.49
CA ASN A 235 17.41 -7.35 6.73
C ASN A 235 16.41 -6.95 5.61
N ALA A 236 16.72 -7.24 4.35
CA ALA A 236 15.79 -7.00 3.23
C ALA A 236 14.47 -7.76 3.40
N SER A 237 14.54 -9.01 3.86
CA SER A 237 13.37 -9.83 4.15
C SER A 237 12.47 -9.20 5.22
N GLU A 238 13.08 -8.69 6.30
CA GLU A 238 12.35 -7.98 7.36
C GLU A 238 11.67 -6.71 6.83
N HIS A 239 12.37 -5.91 6.03
CA HIS A 239 11.80 -4.70 5.42
C HIS A 239 10.65 -5.02 4.47
N ILE A 240 10.74 -6.09 3.67
CA ILE A 240 9.65 -6.54 2.79
C ILE A 240 8.43 -6.96 3.61
N ILE A 241 8.62 -7.75 4.66
CA ILE A 241 7.53 -8.18 5.53
C ILE A 241 6.86 -6.98 6.19
N ASN A 242 7.65 -6.02 6.70
CA ASN A 242 7.11 -4.80 7.29
C ASN A 242 6.28 -4.01 6.28
N LEU A 243 6.73 -3.88 5.03
CA LEU A 243 5.93 -3.24 3.99
C LEU A 243 4.66 -4.01 3.66
N ILE A 244 4.70 -5.35 3.57
CA ILE A 244 3.49 -6.18 3.41
C ILE A 244 2.48 -5.83 4.51
N VAL A 245 2.93 -5.85 5.77
CA VAL A 245 2.06 -5.58 6.93
C VAL A 245 1.48 -4.17 6.85
N ILE A 246 2.29 -3.17 6.56
CA ILE A 246 1.86 -1.77 6.44
C ILE A 246 0.81 -1.61 5.35
N PHE A 247 1.04 -2.17 4.15
CA PHE A 247 0.10 -2.05 3.04
C PHE A 247 -1.18 -2.84 3.27
N VAL A 248 -1.13 -4.04 3.85
CA VAL A 248 -2.34 -4.79 4.23
C VAL A 248 -3.15 -4.03 5.27
N LEU A 249 -2.47 -3.45 6.26
CA LEU A 249 -3.11 -2.65 7.29
C LEU A 249 -3.79 -1.41 6.69
N GLN A 250 -3.06 -0.65 5.85
CA GLN A 250 -3.55 0.58 5.23
C GLN A 250 -4.65 0.34 4.20
N THR A 251 -4.57 -0.70 3.38
CA THR A 251 -5.48 -0.86 2.23
C THR A 251 -6.67 -1.79 2.49
N ILE A 252 -6.58 -2.66 3.49
CA ILE A 252 -7.62 -3.65 3.80
C ILE A 252 -8.16 -3.43 5.21
N ILE A 253 -7.31 -3.59 6.23
CA ILE A 253 -7.77 -3.69 7.62
C ILE A 253 -8.35 -2.36 8.11
N ILE A 254 -7.60 -1.26 7.97
CA ILE A 254 -8.02 0.06 8.45
C ILE A 254 -9.30 0.53 7.72
N PRO A 255 -9.39 0.48 6.38
CA PRO A 255 -10.61 0.88 5.69
C PRO A 255 -11.85 0.08 6.10
N ILE A 256 -11.72 -1.25 6.27
CA ILE A 256 -12.83 -2.10 6.73
C ILE A 256 -13.23 -1.73 8.16
N LEU A 257 -12.26 -1.50 9.05
CA LEU A 257 -12.52 -1.08 10.43
C LEU A 257 -13.29 0.25 10.46
N PHE A 258 -12.85 1.26 9.71
CA PHE A 258 -13.53 2.55 9.64
C PHE A 258 -14.93 2.44 9.03
N LEU A 259 -15.11 1.62 8.00
CA LEU A 259 -16.42 1.37 7.40
C LEU A 259 -17.36 0.71 8.42
N TRP A 260 -16.87 -0.28 9.18
CA TRP A 260 -17.64 -0.91 10.25
C TRP A 260 -18.03 0.10 11.35
N LEU A 261 -17.07 0.91 11.83
CA LEU A 261 -17.32 1.97 12.83
C LEU A 261 -18.36 2.99 12.34
N LEU A 262 -18.29 3.37 11.07
CA LEU A 262 -19.23 4.30 10.44
C LEU A 262 -20.63 3.71 10.41
N VAL A 263 -20.78 2.46 9.95
CA VAL A 263 -22.07 1.75 9.92
C VAL A 263 -22.65 1.61 11.33
N GLU A 264 -21.83 1.27 12.33
CA GLU A 264 -22.28 1.14 13.71
C GLU A 264 -22.70 2.50 14.30
N GLY A 265 -21.95 3.56 14.00
CA GLY A 265 -22.31 4.94 14.36
C GLY A 265 -23.66 5.36 13.77
N LEU A 266 -23.90 5.06 12.48
CA LEU A 266 -25.17 5.35 11.82
C LEU A 266 -26.34 4.56 12.40
N LYS A 267 -26.15 3.27 12.70
CA LYS A 267 -27.16 2.45 13.37
C LYS A 267 -27.50 3.01 14.75
N MET A 268 -26.49 3.41 15.52
CA MET A 268 -26.69 4.01 16.84
C MET A 268 -27.45 5.34 16.75
N LEU A 269 -27.15 6.18 15.76
CA LEU A 269 -27.89 7.42 15.51
C LEU A 269 -29.35 7.13 15.17
N GLY A 270 -29.62 6.21 14.24
CA GLY A 270 -30.98 5.82 13.87
C GLY A 270 -31.77 5.18 15.01
N GLY A 271 -31.13 4.36 15.84
CA GLY A 271 -31.75 3.69 16.99
C GLY A 271 -32.04 4.63 18.16
N ARG A 272 -31.12 5.54 18.49
CA ARG A 272 -31.28 6.52 19.59
C ARG A 272 -32.36 7.55 19.30
N THR A 273 -32.64 7.85 18.02
CA THR A 273 -33.73 8.76 17.66
C THR A 273 -35.14 8.18 17.82
N PHE A 274 -35.31 6.87 18.02
CA PHE A 274 -36.64 6.26 18.15
C PHE A 274 -36.91 5.59 19.51
N LYS A 275 -36.08 5.90 20.53
CA LYS A 275 -36.48 5.85 21.94
C LYS A 275 -36.89 7.24 22.40
#